data_AF-A0A2H0XEC0-F1
#
_entry.id   AF-A0A2H0XEC0-F1
#
_cell.length_a   1.000
_cell.length_b   1.000
_cell.length_c   1.000
_cell.angle_alpha   90.00
_cell.angle_beta   90.00
_cell.angle_gamma   90.00
#
_symmetry.space_group_name_H-M   'P 1'
#
loop_
_entity.id
_entity.type
_entity.pdbx_description
1 polymer ?
#
loop_
_entity_poly.entity_id
_entity_poly.type
_entity_poly.pdbx_seq_one_letter_code
_entity_poly.pdbx_strand_id
1 'polypeptide(L)'
;MKSHKSEKFDDLVLQLVTRSAGDSLVALFEEFKNNSYRLGNQVKLLEKLLPYNVKDSVMEIVKRGSGEKMTTYIKNRPILEITMAFAPQFCFLDNIASKLYKELGYAVLLAVKVDPELIGGCSLCYKAFYRDYSIRERLNQLN
;
A
#
# COMPACT_ATOMS: atom_id res chain seq x y z
N MET A 1 -7.55 -18.12 -17.64
CA MET A 1 -7.11 -17.27 -16.52
C MET A 1 -6.33 -18.13 -15.54
N LYS A 2 -5.03 -17.88 -15.33
CA LYS A 2 -4.24 -18.61 -14.33
C LYS A 2 -4.62 -18.10 -12.94
N SER A 3 -5.16 -18.97 -12.08
CA SER A 3 -5.34 -18.70 -10.66
C SER A 3 -3.99 -18.31 -10.07
N HIS A 4 -3.81 -17.02 -9.77
CA HIS A 4 -2.64 -16.54 -9.07
C HIS A 4 -2.83 -16.90 -7.60
N LYS A 5 -1.97 -17.78 -7.11
CA LYS A 5 -1.93 -18.14 -5.69
C LYS A 5 -1.40 -16.91 -4.96
N SER A 6 -2.28 -16.16 -4.30
CA SER A 6 -1.90 -15.00 -3.48
C SER A 6 -0.85 -15.43 -2.46
N GLU A 7 0.30 -14.75 -2.42
CA GLU A 7 1.20 -14.91 -1.30
C GLU A 7 0.53 -14.34 -0.06
N LYS A 8 0.66 -15.01 1.09
CA LYS A 8 -0.01 -14.60 2.35
C LYS A 8 0.18 -13.12 2.71
N PHE A 9 1.29 -12.52 2.25
CA PHE A 9 1.61 -11.13 2.52
C PHE A 9 1.03 -10.15 1.50
N ASP A 10 0.68 -10.60 0.28
CA ASP A 10 -0.02 -9.77 -0.70
C ASP A 10 -1.40 -9.36 -0.17
N ASP A 11 -2.12 -10.25 0.52
CA ASP A 11 -3.42 -9.92 1.11
C ASP A 11 -3.32 -8.76 2.11
N LEU A 12 -2.25 -8.71 2.92
CA LEU A 12 -2.01 -7.57 3.81
C LEU A 12 -1.67 -6.31 3.02
N VAL A 13 -0.82 -6.41 2.00
CA VAL A 13 -0.44 -5.24 1.17
C VAL A 13 -1.68 -4.66 0.47
N LEU A 14 -2.59 -5.51 0.01
CA LEU A 14 -3.87 -5.09 -0.56
C LEU A 14 -4.76 -4.39 0.48
N GLN A 15 -4.72 -4.79 1.74
CA GLN A 15 -5.43 -4.07 2.82
C GLN A 15 -4.78 -2.72 3.17
N LEU A 16 -3.45 -2.60 3.03
CA LEU A 16 -2.72 -1.36 3.29
C LEU A 16 -2.95 -0.32 2.20
N VAL A 17 -2.99 -0.74 0.93
CA VAL A 17 -3.22 0.08 -0.29
C VAL A 17 -2.13 1.11 -0.56
N THR A 18 -1.79 1.97 0.40
CA THR A 18 -0.87 3.09 0.23
C THR A 18 0.50 2.85 0.84
N ARG A 19 1.51 3.50 0.27
CA ARG A 19 2.87 3.53 0.82
C ARG A 19 2.88 4.02 2.26
N SER A 20 2.15 5.11 2.55
CA SER A 20 2.10 5.70 3.89
C SER A 20 1.56 4.72 4.93
N ALA A 21 0.51 3.95 4.61
CA ALA A 21 -0.01 2.93 5.51
C ALA A 21 1.01 1.81 5.75
N GLY A 22 1.72 1.37 4.70
CA GLY A 22 2.82 0.42 4.81
C GLY A 22 3.95 0.91 5.72
N ASP A 23 4.39 2.15 5.51
CA ASP A 23 5.44 2.80 6.31
C ASP A 23 5.02 2.93 7.79
N SER A 24 3.76 3.30 8.07
CA SER A 24 3.22 3.35 9.44
C SER A 24 3.22 1.99 10.13
N LEU A 25 2.84 0.93 9.41
CA LEU A 25 2.85 -0.42 9.98
C LEU A 25 4.28 -0.90 10.25
N VAL A 26 5.21 -0.62 9.33
CA VAL A 26 6.63 -0.91 9.51
C VAL A 26 7.19 -0.21 10.75
N ALA A 27 6.91 1.08 10.91
CA ALA A 27 7.36 1.85 12.06
C ALA A 27 6.81 1.28 13.38
N LEU A 28 5.53 0.89 13.40
CA LEU A 28 4.90 0.26 14.55
C LEU A 28 5.59 -1.06 14.95
N PHE A 29 5.99 -1.87 13.95
CA PHE A 29 6.75 -3.11 14.20
C PHE A 29 8.16 -2.85 14.73
N GLU A 30 8.85 -1.84 14.20
CA GLU A 30 10.19 -1.47 14.67
C GLU A 30 10.15 -0.92 16.10
N GLU A 31 9.17 -0.06 16.41
CA GLU A 31 8.92 0.42 17.77
C GLU A 31 8.63 -0.74 18.73
N PHE A 32 7.77 -1.68 18.31
CA PHE A 32 7.49 -2.88 19.08
C PHE A 32 8.75 -3.71 19.35
N LYS A 33 9.58 -3.95 18.33
CA LYS A 33 10.82 -4.70 18.45
C LYS A 33 11.78 -4.02 19.44
N ASN A 34 11.96 -2.71 19.33
CA ASN A 34 12.85 -1.95 20.21
C ASN A 34 12.38 -1.94 21.66
N ASN A 35 11.07 -2.06 21.89
CA ASN A 35 10.47 -2.07 23.21
C ASN A 35 10.23 -3.50 23.78
N SER A 36 10.57 -4.56 23.03
CA SER A 36 10.15 -5.95 23.26
C SER A 36 10.83 -6.71 24.41
N TYR A 37 11.70 -6.08 25.22
CA TYR A 37 12.22 -6.69 26.46
C TYR A 37 11.13 -6.99 27.52
N ARG A 38 9.85 -6.65 27.26
CA ARG A 38 8.68 -6.91 28.13
C ARG A 38 7.50 -7.50 27.33
N LEU A 39 7.64 -8.76 26.92
CA LEU A 39 6.82 -9.48 25.92
C LEU A 39 5.29 -9.63 26.19
N GLY A 40 4.79 -9.46 27.42
CA GLY A 40 3.38 -9.75 27.73
C GLY A 40 2.38 -8.63 27.41
N ASN A 41 2.67 -7.39 27.83
CA ASN A 41 1.72 -6.28 27.74
C ASN A 41 1.66 -5.61 26.36
N GLN A 42 2.70 -5.78 25.54
CA GLN A 42 2.80 -5.01 24.30
C GLN A 42 1.96 -5.57 23.17
N VAL A 43 1.68 -6.88 23.11
CA VAL A 43 0.82 -7.46 22.05
C VAL A 43 -0.59 -6.86 22.11
N LYS A 44 -1.11 -6.63 23.32
CA LYS A 44 -2.39 -5.92 23.54
C LYS A 44 -2.33 -4.44 23.16
N LEU A 45 -1.16 -3.81 23.29
CA LEU A 45 -0.95 -2.43 22.86
C LEU A 45 -0.93 -2.34 21.33
N LEU A 46 -0.19 -3.23 20.67
CA LEU A 46 -0.14 -3.36 19.22
C LEU A 46 -1.56 -3.53 18.66
N GLU A 47 -2.34 -4.44 19.25
CA GLU A 47 -3.72 -4.69 18.85
C GLU A 47 -4.62 -3.44 18.91
N LYS A 48 -4.35 -2.50 19.83
CA LYS A 48 -5.10 -1.23 19.96
C LYS A 48 -4.65 -0.17 18.97
N LEU A 49 -3.40 -0.22 18.53
CA LEU A 49 -2.79 0.75 17.61
C LEU A 49 -3.02 0.38 16.14
N LEU A 50 -3.35 -0.88 15.86
CA LEU A 50 -3.57 -1.35 14.50
C LEU A 50 -4.89 -0.83 13.92
N PRO A 51 -4.89 -0.36 12.66
CA PRO A 51 -6.11 -0.11 11.93
C PRO A 51 -6.97 -1.38 11.82
N TYR A 52 -8.28 -1.22 11.93
CA TYR A 52 -9.23 -2.35 11.97
C TYR A 52 -9.09 -3.29 10.76
N ASN A 53 -8.90 -2.72 9.56
CA ASN A 53 -8.82 -3.45 8.30
C ASN A 53 -7.59 -4.36 8.16
N VAL A 54 -6.53 -4.11 8.92
CA VAL A 54 -5.29 -4.93 8.90
C VAL A 54 -5.08 -5.75 10.16
N LYS A 55 -5.89 -5.49 11.20
CA LYS A 55 -5.68 -6.01 12.55
C LYS A 55 -5.54 -7.52 12.57
N ASP A 56 -6.48 -8.26 11.99
CA ASP A 56 -6.48 -9.73 12.07
C ASP A 56 -5.28 -10.33 11.32
N SER A 57 -5.02 -9.84 10.10
CA SER A 57 -3.87 -10.23 9.29
C SER A 57 -2.55 -10.02 10.05
N VAL A 58 -2.36 -8.83 10.62
CA VAL A 58 -1.15 -8.45 11.36
C VAL A 58 -1.00 -9.29 12.62
N MET A 59 -2.07 -9.48 13.39
CA MET A 59 -2.02 -10.28 14.62
C MET A 59 -1.70 -11.75 14.33
N GLU A 60 -2.18 -12.30 13.22
CA GLU A 60 -1.83 -13.65 12.79
C GLU A 60 -0.33 -13.76 12.43
N ILE A 61 0.23 -12.74 11.78
CA ILE A 61 1.66 -12.69 11.42
C ILE A 61 2.54 -12.59 12.67
N VAL A 62 2.15 -11.75 13.63
CA VAL A 62 2.84 -11.58 14.92
C VAL A 62 2.85 -12.90 15.69
N LYS A 63 1.70 -13.58 15.80
CA LYS A 63 1.59 -14.89 16.48
C LYS A 63 2.49 -15.96 15.86
N ARG A 64 2.77 -15.87 14.56
CA ARG A 64 3.66 -16.78 13.84
C ARG A 64 5.14 -16.35 13.86
N GLY A 65 5.50 -15.31 14.64
CA GLY A 65 6.86 -14.80 14.69
C GLY A 65 7.39 -14.28 13.36
N SER A 66 6.50 -13.89 12.44
CA SER A 66 6.86 -13.54 11.06
C SER A 66 6.88 -12.02 10.81
N GLY A 67 6.87 -11.20 11.87
CA GLY A 67 6.85 -9.74 11.78
C GLY A 67 8.03 -9.17 10.99
N GLU A 68 9.25 -9.68 11.23
CA GLU A 68 10.45 -9.19 10.54
C GLU A 68 10.42 -9.50 9.04
N LYS A 69 9.98 -10.71 8.67
CA LYS A 69 9.75 -11.09 7.27
C LYS A 69 8.70 -10.18 6.61
N MET A 70 7.65 -9.84 7.35
CA MET A 70 6.62 -8.91 6.87
C MET A 70 7.17 -7.50 6.66
N THR A 71 7.93 -6.97 7.62
CA THR A 71 8.60 -5.66 7.49
C THR A 71 9.46 -5.62 6.23
N THR A 72 10.30 -6.64 6.00
CA THR A 72 11.11 -6.75 4.79
C THR A 72 10.23 -6.85 3.53
N TYR A 73 9.13 -7.61 3.58
CA TYR A 73 8.22 -7.77 2.46
C TYR A 73 7.59 -6.44 2.03
N ILE A 74 7.09 -5.65 2.98
CA ILE A 74 6.48 -4.33 2.74
C ILE A 74 7.52 -3.36 2.17
N LYS A 75 8.71 -3.26 2.78
CA LYS A 75 9.79 -2.37 2.33
C LYS A 75 10.25 -2.65 0.90
N ASN A 76 10.17 -3.91 0.48
CA ASN A 76 10.58 -4.34 -0.86
C ASN A 76 9.41 -4.36 -1.87
N ARG A 77 8.18 -4.00 -1.47
CA ARG A 77 7.07 -3.92 -2.42
C ARG A 77 7.33 -2.80 -3.42
N PRO A 78 7.09 -3.05 -4.71
CA PRO A 78 7.17 -1.99 -5.70
C PRO A 78 6.11 -0.93 -5.43
N ILE A 79 6.52 0.32 -5.61
CA ILE A 79 5.70 1.51 -5.37
C ILE A 79 5.24 2.03 -6.72
N LEU A 80 3.95 2.31 -6.85
CA LEU A 80 3.39 3.03 -7.99
C LEU A 80 3.05 4.44 -7.52
N GLU A 81 3.69 5.43 -8.14
CA GLU A 81 3.34 6.82 -7.87
C GLU A 81 2.14 7.22 -8.73
N ILE A 82 1.16 7.85 -8.09
CA ILE A 82 -0.04 8.36 -8.75
C ILE A 82 -0.25 9.81 -8.33
N THR A 83 -0.24 10.72 -9.29
CA THR A 83 -0.60 12.12 -9.07
C THR A 83 -2.00 12.37 -9.58
N MET A 84 -2.88 12.91 -8.73
CA MET A 84 -4.28 13.15 -9.05
C MET A 84 -4.68 14.61 -8.81
N ALA A 85 -5.68 15.05 -9.55
CA ALA A 85 -6.31 16.37 -9.40
C ALA A 85 -7.03 16.58 -8.06
N PHE A 86 -7.34 15.50 -7.34
CA PHE A 86 -8.12 15.53 -6.10
C PHE A 86 -7.56 14.53 -5.08
N ALA A 87 -7.86 14.78 -3.81
CA ALA A 87 -7.58 13.82 -2.74
C ALA A 87 -8.56 12.64 -2.83
N PRO A 88 -8.09 11.43 -3.20
CA PRO A 88 -8.96 10.28 -3.40
C PRO A 88 -9.45 9.73 -2.06
N GLN A 89 -10.66 9.15 -2.06
CA GLN A 89 -11.13 8.34 -0.95
C GLN A 89 -10.46 6.96 -0.96
N PHE A 90 -10.41 6.31 0.20
CA PHE A 90 -9.79 4.99 0.34
C PHE A 90 -10.39 3.95 -0.63
N CYS A 91 -11.71 3.89 -0.77
CA CYS A 91 -12.38 2.94 -1.68
C CYS A 91 -11.97 3.13 -3.16
N PHE A 92 -11.63 4.36 -3.56
CA PHE A 92 -11.13 4.63 -4.90
C PHE A 92 -9.72 4.06 -5.10
N LEU A 93 -8.85 4.26 -4.12
CA LEU A 93 -7.49 3.71 -4.11
C LEU A 93 -7.49 2.18 -4.04
N ASP A 94 -8.35 1.59 -3.23
CA ASP A 94 -8.53 0.15 -3.10
C ASP A 94 -8.94 -0.48 -4.44
N ASN A 95 -9.87 0.16 -5.16
CA ASN A 95 -10.26 -0.26 -6.50
C ASN A 95 -9.08 -0.19 -7.50
N ILE A 96 -8.23 0.83 -7.42
CA ILE A 96 -7.02 0.93 -8.25
C ILE A 96 -6.04 -0.19 -7.90
N ALA A 97 -5.72 -0.37 -6.62
CA ALA A 97 -4.79 -1.40 -6.15
C ALA A 97 -5.27 -2.80 -6.56
N SER A 98 -6.56 -3.08 -6.42
CA SER A 98 -7.18 -4.35 -6.84
C SER A 98 -7.08 -4.59 -8.34
N LYS A 99 -7.25 -3.56 -9.18
CA LYS A 99 -7.07 -3.68 -10.63
C LYS A 99 -5.61 -3.93 -11.00
N LEU A 100 -4.68 -3.18 -10.39
CA LEU A 100 -3.25 -3.37 -10.59
C LEU A 100 -2.80 -4.77 -10.19
N TYR A 101 -3.30 -5.31 -9.08
CA TYR A 101 -3.01 -6.69 -8.67
C TYR A 101 -3.43 -7.72 -9.72
N LYS A 102 -4.61 -7.55 -10.31
CA LYS A 102 -5.11 -8.43 -11.39
C LYS A 102 -4.26 -8.34 -12.65
N GLU A 103 -3.73 -7.16 -12.97
CA GLU A 103 -2.92 -6.92 -14.17
C GLU A 103 -1.45 -7.36 -13.98
N LEU A 104 -0.86 -7.07 -12.83
CA LEU A 104 0.56 -7.28 -12.55
C LEU A 104 0.83 -8.67 -11.93
N GLY A 105 -0.15 -9.26 -11.26
CA GLY A 105 -0.04 -10.55 -10.56
C GLY A 105 0.64 -10.48 -9.19
N TYR A 106 0.90 -9.28 -8.66
CA TYR A 106 1.47 -9.06 -7.33
C TYR A 106 0.97 -7.74 -6.74
N ALA A 107 1.01 -7.60 -5.41
CA ALA A 107 0.54 -6.39 -4.75
C ALA A 107 1.57 -5.25 -4.84
N VAL A 108 1.06 -4.04 -5.05
CA VAL A 108 1.82 -2.79 -5.13
C VAL A 108 1.30 -1.81 -4.09
N LEU A 109 2.17 -0.92 -3.60
CA LEU A 109 1.77 0.18 -2.74
C LEU A 109 1.62 1.46 -3.56
N LEU A 110 0.53 2.19 -3.34
CA LEU A 110 0.28 3.46 -4.01
C LEU A 110 0.93 4.62 -3.25
N ALA A 111 1.80 5.37 -3.92
CA ALA A 111 2.30 6.65 -3.44
C ALA A 111 1.46 7.77 -4.08
N VAL A 112 0.45 8.24 -3.34
CA VAL A 112 -0.53 9.21 -3.83
C VAL A 112 -0.01 10.64 -3.62
N LYS A 113 -0.01 11.42 -4.69
CA LYS A 113 0.25 12.86 -4.69
C LYS A 113 -1.00 13.59 -5.20
N VAL A 114 -1.28 14.76 -4.66
CA VAL A 114 -2.36 15.63 -5.14
C VAL A 114 -1.73 16.86 -5.78
N ASP A 115 -2.09 17.11 -7.03
CA ASP A 115 -1.69 18.29 -7.77
C ASP A 115 -2.96 18.99 -8.30
N PRO A 116 -3.40 20.09 -7.66
CA PRO A 116 -4.57 20.84 -8.09
C PRO A 116 -4.42 21.49 -9.47
N GLU A 117 -3.20 21.64 -10.02
CA GLU A 117 -2.99 22.18 -11.37
C GLU A 117 -3.38 21.17 -12.47
N LEU A 118 -3.55 19.90 -12.10
CA LEU A 118 -4.22 18.92 -12.94
C LEU A 118 -5.71 19.27 -12.98
N ILE A 119 -6.16 19.86 -14.09
CA ILE A 119 -7.59 20.17 -14.32
C ILE A 119 -8.46 18.89 -14.25
N GLY A 120 -7.87 17.74 -14.56
CA GLY A 120 -8.49 16.42 -14.40
C GLY A 120 -7.62 15.30 -14.95
N GLY A 121 -7.98 14.07 -14.59
CA GLY A 121 -7.20 12.85 -14.89
C GLY A 121 -6.15 12.55 -13.82
N CYS A 122 -5.15 11.75 -14.19
CA CYS A 122 -4.03 11.40 -13.33
C CYS A 122 -2.76 11.15 -14.14
N SER A 123 -1.61 11.21 -13.49
CA SER A 123 -0.37 10.66 -14.04
C SER A 123 0.12 9.51 -13.17
N LEU A 124 0.71 8.51 -13.81
CA LEU A 124 1.25 7.32 -13.18
C LEU A 124 2.74 7.23 -13.46
N CYS A 125 3.52 6.88 -12.44
CA CYS A 125 4.92 6.51 -12.60
C CYS A 125 5.17 5.14 -11.93
N TYR A 126 5.68 4.20 -12.72
CA TYR A 126 5.96 2.84 -12.25
C TYR A 126 7.23 2.31 -12.91
N LYS A 127 8.25 1.94 -12.12
CA LYS A 127 9.54 1.41 -12.62
C LYS A 127 10.13 2.24 -13.78
N ALA A 128 10.19 3.56 -13.61
CA ALA A 128 10.65 4.53 -14.62
C ALA A 128 9.76 4.66 -15.88
N PHE A 129 8.63 3.95 -15.96
CA PHE A 129 7.61 4.21 -16.97
C PHE A 129 6.64 5.27 -16.47
N TYR A 130 6.61 6.39 -17.17
CA TYR A 130 5.68 7.47 -16.94
C TYR A 130 4.53 7.42 -17.96
N ARG A 131 3.30 7.61 -17.49
CA ARG A 131 2.14 7.81 -18.35
C ARG A 131 1.27 8.92 -17.80
N ASP A 132 1.01 9.93 -18.62
CA ASP A 132 0.07 10.99 -18.30
C ASP A 132 -1.29 10.70 -18.94
N TYR A 133 -2.33 10.65 -18.10
CA TYR A 133 -3.73 10.52 -18.50
C TYR A 133 -4.52 11.80 -18.17
N SER A 134 -3.82 12.92 -17.96
CA SER A 134 -4.42 14.22 -17.73
C SER A 134 -5.22 14.71 -18.94
N ILE A 135 -6.22 15.55 -18.67
CA ILE A 135 -6.96 16.24 -19.74
C ILE A 135 -6.00 17.11 -20.57
N ARG A 136 -5.00 17.71 -19.92
CA ARG A 136 -3.97 18.54 -20.57
C ARG A 136 -3.24 17.75 -21.66
N GLU A 137 -2.79 16.54 -21.34
CA GLU A 137 -2.10 15.69 -22.30
C GLU A 137 -3.00 15.27 -23.47
N ARG A 138 -4.27 14.96 -23.20
CA ARG A 138 -5.23 14.65 -24.26
C ARG A 138 -5.47 15.82 -25.21
N LEU A 139 -5.50 17.05 -24.70
CA LEU A 139 -5.64 18.24 -25.53
C LEU A 139 -4.40 18.48 -26.39
N ASN A 140 -3.20 18.24 -25.84
CA ASN A 140 -1.95 18.37 -26.59
C ASN A 140 -1.87 17.38 -27.76
N GLN A 141 -2.43 16.19 -27.63
CA GLN A 141 -2.44 15.15 -28.68
C GLN A 141 -3.47 15.41 -29.80
N LEU A 142 -4.42 16.31 -29.58
CA LEU A 142 -5.43 16.69 -30.56
C LEU A 142 -5.01 17.88 -31.45
N ASN A 143 -3.90 18.53 -31.11
CA ASN A 143 -3.28 19.62 -31.86
C ASN A 143 -2.09 19.11 -32.68
#